data_AF-A0A5E6NK16-F1
#
_entry.id   AF-A0A5E6NK16-F1
#
_cell.length_a   1.000
_cell.length_b   1.000
_cell.length_c   1.000
_cell.angle_alpha   90.00
_cell.angle_beta   90.00
_cell.angle_gamma   90.00
#
_symmetry.space_group_name_H-M   'P 1'
#
loop_
_entity.id
_entity.type
_entity.pdbx_description
1 polymer ?
#
loop_
_entity_poly.entity_id
_entity_poly.type
_entity_poly.pdbx_seq_one_letter_code
_entity_poly.pdbx_strand_id
1 'polypeptide(L)' 'MSRQENNIENDFIRKLEELGYQYRPDIKDNTTLNQNFREKFETLNHVKLTDNEFKRILEQIIKPDVLKPQKS' A
#
# COMPACT_ATOMS: atom_id res chain seq x y z
N MET A 1 -21.49 -7.96 9.38
CA MET A 1 -21.44 -6.66 8.69
C MET A 1 -22.84 -6.10 8.61
N SER A 2 -23.13 -4.98 9.28
CA SER A 2 -24.43 -4.32 9.07
C SER A 2 -24.44 -3.76 7.65
N ARG A 3 -25.62 -3.74 7.00
CA ARG A 3 -25.79 -3.21 5.64
C ARG A 3 -25.31 -1.75 5.49
N GLN A 4 -25.10 -1.05 6.61
CA GLN A 4 -24.61 0.33 6.66
C GLN A 4 -23.09 0.42 6.45
N GLU A 5 -22.28 -0.41 7.12
CA GLU A 5 -20.81 -0.38 6.97
C GLU A 5 -20.38 -0.67 5.53
N ASN A 6 -20.94 -1.71 4.90
CA ASN A 6 -20.63 -2.05 3.51
C ASN A 6 -21.03 -0.93 2.54
N ASN A 7 -22.12 -0.21 2.81
CA ASN A 7 -22.52 0.91 1.95
C ASN A 7 -21.55 2.09 2.13
N ILE A 8 -21.18 2.42 3.37
CA ILE A 8 -20.21 3.47 3.67
C ILE A 8 -18.86 3.17 3.00
N GLU A 9 -18.38 1.93 3.08
CA GLU A 9 -17.13 1.50 2.45
C GLU A 9 -17.18 1.67 0.93
N ASN A 10 -18.24 1.20 0.28
CA ASN A 10 -18.41 1.33 -1.17
C ASN A 10 -18.53 2.80 -1.62
N ASP A 11 -19.23 3.63 -0.86
CA ASP A 11 -19.35 5.07 -1.13
C ASP A 11 -17.98 5.76 -1.03
N PHE A 12 -17.19 5.37 -0.04
CA PHE A 12 -15.85 5.90 0.18
C PHE A 12 -14.87 5.47 -0.93
N ILE A 13 -14.88 4.20 -1.33
CA ILE A 13 -14.05 3.70 -2.45
C ILE A 13 -14.37 4.48 -3.73
N ARG A 14 -15.66 4.61 -4.07
CA ARG A 14 -16.08 5.39 -5.26
C ARG A 14 -15.57 6.82 -5.20
N LYS A 15 -15.60 7.45 -4.01
CA LYS A 15 -15.10 8.82 -3.86
C LYS A 15 -13.60 8.93 -4.10
N LEU A 16 -12.82 7.94 -3.66
CA LEU A 16 -11.38 7.89 -3.92
C LEU A 16 -11.09 7.68 -5.41
N GLU A 17 -11.85 6.84 -6.09
CA GLU A 17 -11.71 6.66 -7.55
C GLU A 17 -11.99 7.95 -8.32
N GLU A 18 -13.01 8.72 -7.94
CA GLU A 18 -13.28 10.06 -8.51
C GLU A 18 -12.11 11.04 -8.31
N LEU A 19 -11.33 10.87 -7.23
CA LEU A 19 -10.15 11.70 -6.93
C LEU A 19 -8.88 11.19 -7.64
N GLY A 20 -8.99 10.15 -8.48
CA GLY A 20 -7.88 9.59 -9.24
C GLY A 20 -7.08 8.53 -8.50
N TYR A 21 -7.54 8.05 -7.34
CA TYR A 21 -6.93 6.89 -6.68
C TYR A 21 -7.35 5.61 -7.39
N GLN A 22 -6.42 4.67 -7.54
CA GLN A 22 -6.70 3.37 -8.15
C GLN A 22 -7.08 2.35 -7.07
N TYR A 23 -8.29 1.81 -7.13
CA TYR A 23 -8.70 0.69 -6.27
C TYR A 23 -7.92 -0.59 -6.65
N ARG A 24 -7.37 -1.28 -5.64
CA ARG A 24 -6.52 -2.47 -5.80
C ARG A 24 -7.00 -3.61 -4.91
N PRO A 25 -8.07 -4.34 -5.30
CA PRO A 25 -8.59 -5.46 -4.52
C PRO A 25 -7.66 -6.68 -4.52
N ASP A 26 -6.63 -6.68 -5.35
CA ASP A 26 -5.61 -7.73 -5.47
C ASP A 26 -4.52 -7.64 -4.38
N ILE A 27 -4.33 -6.47 -3.74
CA ILE A 27 -3.36 -6.29 -2.66
C ILE A 27 -4.03 -6.66 -1.34
N LYS A 28 -3.81 -7.89 -0.88
CA LYS A 28 -4.46 -8.44 0.33
C LYS A 28 -3.47 -8.88 1.41
N ASP A 29 -2.19 -8.94 1.09
CA ASP A 29 -1.14 -9.40 1.98
C ASP A 29 0.13 -8.57 1.83
N ASN A 30 1.09 -8.79 2.73
CA ASN A 30 2.34 -8.04 2.73
C ASN A 30 3.17 -8.32 1.46
N THR A 31 3.08 -9.52 0.90
CA THR A 31 3.83 -9.92 -0.30
C THR A 31 3.35 -9.14 -1.53
N THR A 32 2.05 -9.10 -1.76
CA THR A 32 1.39 -8.35 -2.84
C THR A 32 1.58 -6.85 -2.68
N LEU A 33 1.57 -6.35 -1.45
CA LEU A 33 1.87 -4.94 -1.14
C LEU A 33 3.31 -4.58 -1.51
N ASN A 34 4.28 -5.38 -1.08
CA ASN A 34 5.69 -5.15 -1.37
C ASN A 34 5.99 -5.26 -2.87
N GLN A 35 5.37 -6.22 -3.56
CA GLN A 35 5.50 -6.35 -5.01
C GLN A 35 4.96 -5.12 -5.74
N ASN A 36 3.80 -4.62 -5.32
CA ASN A 36 3.25 -3.40 -5.90
C ASN A 36 4.17 -2.18 -5.68
N PHE A 37 4.73 -2.05 -4.49
CA PHE A 37 5.69 -0.99 -4.19
C PHE A 37 6.93 -1.10 -5.08
N ARG A 38 7.51 -2.31 -5.22
CA ARG A 38 8.67 -2.56 -6.09
C ARG A 38 8.40 -2.15 -7.53
N GLU A 39 7.30 -2.62 -8.11
CA GLU A 39 6.94 -2.32 -9.51
C GLU A 39 6.77 -0.83 -9.75
N LYS A 40 6.08 -0.12 -8.85
CA LYS A 40 5.88 1.31 -8.97
C LYS A 40 7.18 2.09 -8.78
N PHE A 41 8.02 1.66 -7.84
CA PHE A 41 9.33 2.26 -7.59
C PHE A 41 10.27 2.10 -8.80
N GLU A 42 10.37 0.89 -9.33
CA GLU A 42 11.18 0.57 -10.51
C GLU A 42 10.70 1.36 -11.74
N THR A 43 9.38 1.43 -11.95
CA THR A 43 8.79 2.16 -13.08
C THR A 43 9.05 3.66 -12.96
N LEU A 44 8.85 4.24 -11.77
CA LEU A 44 9.02 5.67 -11.53
C LEU A 44 10.48 6.11 -11.66
N ASN A 45 11.42 5.28 -11.19
CA ASN A 45 12.84 5.61 -11.18
C ASN A 45 13.61 5.04 -12.37
N HIS A 46 12.94 4.28 -13.26
CA HIS A 46 13.55 3.57 -14.39
C HIS A 46 14.73 2.67 -13.99
N VAL A 47 14.61 1.99 -12.84
CA VAL A 47 15.61 1.06 -12.32
C VAL A 47 15.07 -0.36 -12.25
N LYS A 48 15.98 -1.34 -12.12
CA LYS A 48 15.65 -2.72 -11.76
C LYS A 48 16.40 -3.06 -10.49
N LEU A 49 15.65 -3.38 -9.43
CA LEU A 49 16.22 -3.72 -8.15
C LEU A 49 16.45 -5.22 -8.08
N THR A 50 17.54 -5.64 -7.47
CA THR A 50 17.68 -7.00 -6.96
C THR A 50 16.92 -7.14 -5.64
N ASP A 51 16.69 -8.38 -5.19
CA ASP A 51 15.97 -8.62 -3.93
C ASP A 51 16.71 -8.03 -2.72
N ASN A 52 18.04 -8.02 -2.75
CA ASN A 52 18.87 -7.43 -1.70
C ASN A 52 18.78 -5.89 -1.68
N GLU A 53 18.77 -5.24 -2.85
CA GLU A 53 18.63 -3.78 -2.94
C GLU A 53 17.23 -3.35 -2.51
N PHE A 54 16.21 -4.08 -2.94
CA PHE A 54 14.83 -3.82 -2.53
C PHE A 54 14.65 -3.94 -1.01
N LYS A 55 15.22 -4.98 -0.39
CA LYS A 55 15.20 -5.14 1.07
C LYS A 55 15.85 -3.96 1.79
N ARG A 56 17.02 -3.51 1.34
CA ARG A 56 17.71 -2.34 1.93
C ARG A 56 16.90 -1.06 1.79
N ILE A 57 16.21 -0.86 0.66
CA ILE A 57 15.34 0.29 0.44
C ILE A 57 14.14 0.25 1.41
N LEU A 58 13.49 -0.91 1.55
CA LEU A 58 12.38 -1.07 2.51
C LEU A 58 12.82 -0.76 3.95
N GLU A 59 13.98 -1.27 4.38
CA GLU A 59 14.52 -1.01 5.72
C GLU A 59 14.83 0.48 5.97
N GLN A 60 15.19 1.24 4.93
CA GLN A 60 15.47 2.67 5.04
C GLN A 60 14.19 3.53 5.01
N ILE A 61 13.19 3.14 4.22
CA ILE A 61 11.94 3.90 4.05
C ILE A 61 10.96 3.63 5.19
N ILE A 62 10.88 2.37 5.65
CA ILE A 62 10.01 1.99 6.77
C ILE A 62 10.67 2.50 8.05
N LYS A 63 10.30 3.72 8.45
CA LYS A 63 10.72 4.26 9.76
C LYS A 63 10.13 3.36 10.85
N PRO A 64 10.95 2.86 11.80
CA PRO A 64 10.44 2.05 12.92
C PRO A 64 9.39 2.79 13.78
N ASP A 65 9.36 4.12 13.71
CA ASP A 65 8.44 4.98 14.45
C ASP A 65 6.96 4.92 14.00
N VAL A 66 6.64 4.31 12.85
CA VAL A 66 5.24 4.15 12.38
C VAL A 66 4.55 2.96 13.06
N LEU A 67 5.32 2.05 13.67
CA LEU A 67 4.83 0.93 14.49
C LEU A 67 4.87 1.26 15.99
N LYS A 68 4.72 2.53 16.38
CA LYS A 68 4.44 2.81 17.79
C LYS A 68 3.04 2.27 18.09
N PRO A 69 2.88 1.29 19.00
CA PRO A 69 1.57 1.08 19.58
C PRO A 69 1.16 2.43 20.18
N GLN A 70 0.02 2.99 19.76
CA GLN A 70 -0.65 3.99 20.58
C GLN A 70 -0.93 3.29 21.91
N LYS A 71 -0.08 3.59 22.91
CA LYS A 71 -0.31 3.15 24.27
C LYS A 71 -1.60 3.81 24.74
N SER A 72 -2.61 3.00 25.01
CA SER A 72 -3.75 3.34 25.87
C SER A 72 -3.28 3.53 27.31
#